data_AF-A0A2V8QSJ2-F1
#
_entry.id   AF-A0A2V8QSJ2-F1
#
_cell.length_a   1.000
_cell.length_b   1.000
_cell.length_c   1.000
_cell.angle_alpha   90.00
_cell.angle_beta   90.00
_cell.angle_gamma   90.00
#
_symmetry.space_group_name_H-M   'P 1'
#
loop_
_entity.id
_entity.type
_entity.pdbx_description
1 polymer ?
#
loop_
_entity_poly.entity_id
_entity_poly.type
_entity_poly.pdbx_seq_one_letter_code
_entity_poly.pdbx_strand_id
1 'polypeptide(L)'
;LHLLRGLHEQTGLEDLCLAGGCAFNSVMNGRIMTETPFRRFFIQPAAGDAGCSLGAALLVHHQKLGGARGFVMEHAYYGPSFSSEECAAAA
;
A
#
# COMPACT_ATOMS: atom_id res chain seq x y z
N LEU A 1 16.73 6.73 -3.44
CA LEU A 1 16.50 8.14 -3.86
C LEU A 1 16.77 8.37 -5.34
N HIS A 2 17.91 7.95 -5.88
CA HIS A 2 18.23 8.11 -7.32
C HIS A 2 17.09 7.65 -8.25
N LEU A 3 16.58 6.42 -8.05
CA LEU A 3 15.46 5.88 -8.84
C LEU A 3 14.18 6.73 -8.74
N LEU A 4 13.89 7.28 -7.57
CA LEU A 4 12.68 8.10 -7.35
C LEU A 4 12.79 9.46 -8.01
N ARG A 5 13.98 10.07 -8.02
CA ARG A 5 14.22 11.31 -8.77
C ARG A 5 14.09 11.08 -10.27
N GLY A 6 14.68 9.99 -10.78
CA GLY A 6 14.50 9.61 -12.18
C GLY A 6 13.04 9.33 -12.55
N LEU A 7 12.28 8.65 -11.68
CA LEU A 7 10.85 8.43 -11.90
C LEU A 7 10.05 9.74 -11.94
N HIS A 8 10.34 10.66 -11.02
CA HIS A 8 9.71 11.98 -11.01
C HIS A 8 10.06 12.77 -12.27
N GLU A 9 11.32 12.78 -12.70
CA GLU A 9 11.75 13.44 -13.95
C GLU A 9 11.04 12.87 -15.18
N GLN A 10 10.79 11.56 -15.22
CA GLN A 10 10.11 10.90 -16.34
C GLN A 10 8.59 11.13 -16.35
N THR A 11 7.95 11.22 -15.18
CA THR A 11 6.49 11.22 -15.07
C THR A 11 5.89 12.59 -14.74
N GLY A 12 6.67 13.47 -14.08
CA GLY A 12 6.19 14.74 -13.52
C GLY A 12 5.15 14.59 -12.41
N LEU A 13 4.90 13.37 -11.92
CA LEU A 13 3.88 13.10 -10.91
C LEU A 13 4.39 13.40 -9.51
N GLU A 14 3.51 13.95 -8.68
CA GLU A 14 3.79 14.23 -7.26
C GLU A 14 3.23 13.17 -6.31
N ASP A 15 2.44 12.23 -6.85
CA ASP A 15 1.89 11.07 -6.16
C ASP A 15 2.79 9.86 -6.36
N LEU A 16 3.17 9.19 -5.27
CA LEU A 16 3.94 7.96 -5.31
C LEU A 16 3.23 6.84 -4.54
N CYS A 17 2.99 5.72 -5.23
CA CYS A 17 2.53 4.48 -4.61
C CYS A 17 3.67 3.46 -4.62
N LEU A 18 3.92 2.81 -3.48
CA LEU A 18 4.90 1.72 -3.37
C LEU A 18 4.28 0.42 -2.85
N ALA A 19 4.82 -0.67 -3.38
CA ALA A 19 4.62 -2.05 -2.95
C ALA A 19 5.92 -2.83 -3.14
N GLY A 20 5.92 -4.11 -2.78
CA GLY A 20 7.11 -4.96 -2.67
C GLY A 20 7.76 -4.89 -1.29
N GLY A 21 8.46 -5.95 -0.89
CA GLY A 21 9.05 -6.07 0.46
C GLY A 21 9.99 -4.92 0.84
N CYS A 22 10.66 -4.29 -0.13
CA CYS A 22 11.51 -3.11 0.10
C CYS A 22 10.73 -1.91 0.66
N ALA A 23 9.42 -1.80 0.37
CA ALA A 23 8.57 -0.71 0.86
C ALA A 23 8.33 -0.76 2.38
N PHE A 24 8.66 -1.88 3.05
CA PHE A 24 8.60 -1.97 4.52
C PHE A 24 9.76 -1.25 5.23
N ASN A 25 10.73 -0.70 4.49
CA ASN A 25 11.83 0.05 5.09
C ASN A 25 11.37 1.46 5.51
N SER A 26 11.07 1.63 6.80
CA SER A 26 10.61 2.90 7.38
C SER A 26 11.61 4.06 7.21
N VAL A 27 12.92 3.79 7.28
CA VAL A 27 13.97 4.80 7.07
C VAL A 27 13.94 5.30 5.62
N MET A 28 13.84 4.39 4.66
CA MET A 28 13.65 4.76 3.26
C MET A 28 12.40 5.62 3.10
N ASN A 29 11.27 5.19 3.65
CA ASN A 29 9.99 5.89 3.53
C ASN A 29 10.05 7.32 4.08
N GLY A 30 10.69 7.53 5.24
CA GLY A 30 10.91 8.86 5.80
C GLY A 30 11.76 9.74 4.89
N ARG A 31 12.85 9.19 4.32
CA ARG A 31 13.70 9.92 3.37
C ARG A 31 13.00 10.25 2.05
N ILE A 32 12.04 9.44 1.60
CA ILE A 32 11.25 9.76 0.41
C ILE A 32 10.50 11.08 0.63
N MET A 33 9.83 11.22 1.78
CA MET A 33 9.05 12.41 2.10
C MET A 33 9.90 13.68 2.22
N THR A 34 11.16 13.57 2.64
CA THR A 34 12.03 14.73 2.89
C THR A 34 13.03 15.04 1.78
N GLU A 35 13.45 14.05 0.99
CA GLU A 35 14.57 14.17 0.04
C GLU A 35 14.16 13.99 -1.43
N THR A 36 12.85 13.85 -1.72
CA THR A 36 12.32 13.71 -3.09
C THR A 36 11.19 14.72 -3.37
N PRO A 37 10.85 14.96 -4.65
CA PRO A 37 9.78 15.89 -5.00
C PRO A 37 8.35 15.36 -4.77
N PHE A 38 8.18 14.09 -4.39
CA PHE A 38 6.86 13.51 -4.15
C PHE A 38 6.21 14.12 -2.91
N ARG A 39 4.97 14.59 -3.05
CA ARG A 39 4.23 15.29 -1.99
C ARG A 39 3.21 14.41 -1.28
N ARG A 40 2.68 13.42 -2.01
CA ARG A 40 1.70 12.47 -1.50
C ARG A 40 2.23 11.07 -1.76
N PHE A 41 2.09 10.23 -0.75
CA PHE A 41 2.75 8.95 -0.76
C PHE A 41 1.89 7.90 -0.06
N PHE A 42 1.74 6.75 -0.70
CA PHE A 42 1.00 5.61 -0.17
C PHE A 42 1.85 4.34 -0.26
N ILE A 43 1.89 3.59 0.83
CA ILE A 43 2.48 2.26 0.88
C ILE A 43 1.35 1.29 1.19
N GLN A 44 1.25 0.23 0.40
CA GLN A 44 0.31 -0.84 0.69
C GLN A 44 0.67 -1.51 2.04
N PRO A 45 -0.22 -1.59 3.05
CA PRO A 45 0.12 -2.25 4.32
C PRO A 45 0.55 -3.72 4.17
N ALA A 46 0.02 -4.41 3.17
CA ALA A 46 0.48 -5.73 2.75
C ALA A 46 1.48 -5.63 1.57
N ALA A 47 2.49 -4.75 1.62
CA ALA A 47 3.38 -4.50 0.49
C ALA A 47 4.20 -5.72 0.04
N GLY A 48 4.48 -6.69 0.92
CA GLY A 48 5.13 -7.94 0.57
C GLY A 48 4.21 -8.93 -0.17
N ASP A 49 4.66 -10.17 -0.29
CA ASP A 49 3.99 -11.20 -1.11
C ASP A 49 2.52 -11.45 -0.74
N ALA A 50 2.15 -11.26 0.53
CA ALA A 50 0.75 -11.37 0.96
C ALA A 50 -0.20 -10.45 0.17
N GLY A 51 0.28 -9.25 -0.23
CA GLY A 51 -0.50 -8.30 -1.01
C GLY A 51 -0.73 -8.71 -2.46
N CYS A 52 -0.01 -9.71 -2.99
CA CYS A 52 -0.22 -10.21 -4.33
C CYS A 52 -1.64 -10.77 -4.51
N SER A 53 -2.20 -11.40 -3.47
CA SER A 53 -3.58 -11.91 -3.48
C SER A 53 -4.60 -10.79 -3.71
N LEU A 54 -4.50 -9.72 -2.93
CA LEU A 54 -5.32 -8.51 -3.06
C LEU A 54 -5.09 -7.82 -4.41
N GLY A 55 -3.83 -7.65 -4.82
CA GLY A 55 -3.47 -7.03 -6.09
C GLY A 55 -4.04 -7.78 -7.29
N ALA A 56 -3.98 -9.12 -7.28
CA ALA A 56 -4.54 -9.96 -8.33
C ALA A 56 -6.06 -9.83 -8.42
N ALA A 57 -6.76 -9.84 -7.27
CA ALA A 57 -8.20 -9.65 -7.22
C ALA A 57 -8.63 -8.28 -7.77
N LEU A 58 -7.95 -7.20 -7.34
CA LEU A 58 -8.21 -5.84 -7.82
C LEU A 58 -7.90 -5.68 -9.31
N LEU A 59 -6.83 -6.32 -9.81
CA LEU A 59 -6.49 -6.34 -11.23
C LEU A 59 -7.62 -6.95 -12.06
N VAL A 60 -8.10 -8.14 -11.69
CA VAL A 60 -9.20 -8.82 -12.39
C VAL A 60 -10.47 -7.98 -12.32
N HIS A 61 -10.86 -7.53 -11.12
CA HIS A 61 -12.09 -6.76 -10.93
C HIS A 61 -12.10 -5.48 -11.78
N HIS A 62 -11.04 -4.67 -11.73
CA HIS A 62 -11.02 -3.39 -12.43
C HIS A 62 -10.67 -3.51 -13.92
N GLN A 63 -9.68 -4.33 -14.29
CA GLN A 63 -9.17 -4.35 -15.66
C GLN A 63 -9.80 -5.41 -16.55
N LYS A 64 -10.31 -6.51 -15.98
CA LYS A 64 -10.93 -7.60 -16.76
C LYS A 64 -12.44 -7.56 -16.72
N LEU A 65 -13.02 -7.22 -15.58
CA LEU A 65 -14.47 -7.17 -15.38
C LEU A 65 -15.07 -5.76 -15.49
N GLY A 66 -14.24 -4.72 -15.58
CA GLY A 66 -14.71 -3.33 -15.72
C GLY A 66 -15.35 -2.75 -14.46
N GLY A 67 -15.10 -3.34 -13.29
CA GLY A 67 -15.62 -2.84 -12.01
C GLY A 67 -15.07 -1.45 -11.68
N ALA A 68 -15.95 -0.58 -11.17
CA ALA A 68 -15.58 0.78 -10.81
C ALA A 68 -14.58 0.83 -9.65
N ARG A 69 -13.69 1.83 -9.67
CA ARG A 69 -12.81 2.14 -8.53
C ARG A 69 -13.59 3.02 -7.55
N GLY A 70 -13.51 2.71 -6.26
CA GLY A 70 -14.19 3.49 -5.21
C GLY A 70 -13.79 3.11 -3.79
N PHE A 71 -13.27 1.89 -3.60
CA PHE A 71 -12.73 1.48 -2.31
C PHE A 71 -11.42 2.21 -1.98
N VAL A 72 -11.33 2.75 -0.77
CA VAL A 72 -10.13 3.36 -0.18
C VAL A 72 -9.80 2.59 1.11
N MET A 73 -8.56 2.12 1.23
CA MET A 73 -8.12 1.39 2.42
C MET A 73 -7.68 2.37 3.51
N GLU A 74 -8.58 2.71 4.44
CA GLU A 74 -8.29 3.63 5.55
C GLU A 74 -7.67 2.92 6.77
N HIS A 75 -7.86 1.61 6.90
CA HIS A 75 -7.26 0.76 7.92
C HIS A 75 -6.82 -0.59 7.35
N ALA A 76 -6.02 -1.35 8.10
CA ALA A 76 -5.56 -2.69 7.73
C ALA A 76 -6.28 -3.85 8.47
N TYR A 77 -7.35 -3.55 9.21
CA TYR A 77 -8.11 -4.52 10.00
C TYR A 77 -9.09 -5.38 9.15
N TYR A 78 -8.56 -6.22 8.26
CA TYR A 78 -9.37 -7.14 7.43
C TYR A 78 -9.27 -8.61 7.87
N GLY A 79 -8.66 -8.84 9.03
CA GLY A 79 -8.66 -10.14 9.68
C GLY A 79 -9.98 -10.43 10.42
N PRO A 80 -10.05 -11.57 11.12
CA PRO A 80 -11.18 -11.86 12.00
C PRO A 80 -11.27 -10.85 13.14
N SER A 81 -12.50 -10.58 13.59
CA SER A 81 -12.79 -9.83 14.81
C SER A 81 -13.20 -10.80 15.93
N PHE A 82 -12.83 -10.48 17.17
CA PHE A 82 -13.19 -11.26 18.34
C PHE A 82 -13.80 -10.36 19.42
N SER A 83 -14.77 -10.88 20.16
CA SER A 83 -15.38 -10.18 21.30
C SER A 83 -14.46 -10.19 22.52
N SER A 84 -14.72 -9.31 23.48
CA SER A 84 -13.97 -9.30 24.74
C SER A 84 -14.16 -10.62 25.52
N GLU A 85 -15.34 -11.25 25.44
CA GLU A 85 -15.62 -12.55 26.03
C GLU A 85 -14.84 -13.68 25.36
N GLU A 86 -14.77 -13.70 24.02
CA GLU A 86 -13.96 -14.67 23.26
C GLU A 86 -12.47 -14.54 23.63
N CYS A 87 -11.96 -13.32 23.74
CA CYS A 87 -10.59 -13.06 24.18
C CYS A 87 -10.35 -13.51 25.63
N ALA A 88 -11.31 -13.25 26.55
CA ALA A 88 -11.19 -13.65 27.95
C ALA A 88 -11.25 -15.17 28.14
N ALA A 89 -12.03 -15.87 27.33
CA ALA A 89 -12.14 -17.33 27.37
C ALA A 89 -10.90 -18.06 26.83
N ALA A 90 -10.05 -17.37 26.06
CA ALA A 90 -8.82 -17.93 25.47
C ALA A 90 -7.54 -17.69 26.31
N ALA A 91 -7.63 -16.88 27.37
CA ALA A 91 -6.53 -16.55 28.29
C ALA A 91 -6.35 -17.63 29.37
#